data_AF-A0A285KNH4-F1
#
_entry.id   AF-A0A285KNH4-F1
#
_cell.length_a   1.000
_cell.length_b   1.000
_cell.length_c   1.000
_cell.angle_alpha   90.00
_cell.angle_beta   90.00
_cell.angle_gamma   90.00
#
_symmetry.space_group_name_H-M   'P 1'
#
loop_
_entity.id
_entity.type
_entity.pdbx_description
1 polymer ?
#
loop_
_entity_poly.entity_id
_entity_poly.type
_entity_poly.pdbx_seq_one_letter_code
_entity_poly.pdbx_strand_id
1 'polypeptide(L)'
;MKITISGVLLGVFLLAGCSQPKAEAQTQSGGTGTIKAINHTKWAINHFSVNGQSGIDIIGPFDGGGGGCCYGVPAVWKPGMTVRVDWQTGVGTSEGFPGFADREKYKT
;
A
#
# COMPACT_ATOMS: atom_id res chain seq x y z
N MET A 1 9.26 -9.40 58.01
CA MET A 1 9.84 -8.33 57.16
C MET A 1 10.33 -8.77 55.78
N LYS A 2 10.74 -10.03 55.53
CA LYS A 2 11.16 -10.48 54.18
C LYS A 2 10.02 -10.64 53.17
N ILE A 3 8.82 -11.00 53.62
CA ILE A 3 7.67 -11.33 52.75
C ILE A 3 7.05 -10.05 52.13
N THR A 4 7.03 -8.94 52.87
CA THR A 4 6.51 -7.65 52.38
C THR A 4 7.40 -7.02 51.31
N ILE A 5 8.72 -7.23 51.38
CA ILE A 5 9.68 -6.70 50.41
C ILE A 5 9.55 -7.43 49.06
N SER A 6 9.34 -8.76 49.05
CA SER A 6 9.10 -9.53 47.82
C SER A 6 7.80 -9.15 47.11
N GLY A 7 6.73 -8.85 47.86
CA GLY A 7 5.45 -8.43 47.27
C GLY A 7 5.54 -7.08 46.55
N VAL A 8 6.30 -6.13 47.12
CA VAL A 8 6.52 -4.80 46.53
C VAL A 8 7.38 -4.90 45.26
N LEU A 9 8.42 -5.74 45.26
CA LEU A 9 9.27 -5.97 44.09
C LEU A 9 8.50 -6.61 42.92
N LEU A 10 7.58 -7.55 43.20
CA LEU A 10 6.75 -8.17 42.16
C LEU A 10 5.72 -7.20 41.56
N GLY A 11 5.20 -6.28 42.37
CA GLY A 11 4.25 -5.24 41.93
C GLY A 11 4.87 -4.19 41.00
N VAL A 12 6.16 -3.84 41.21
CA VAL A 12 6.87 -2.86 40.36
C VAL A 12 7.16 -3.44 38.96
N PHE A 13 7.45 -4.73 38.84
CA PHE A 13 7.66 -5.37 37.53
C PHE A 13 6.40 -5.46 36.68
N LEU A 14 5.22 -5.58 37.29
CA LEU A 14 3.94 -5.62 36.56
C LEU A 14 3.51 -4.26 35.99
N LEU A 15 4.04 -3.14 36.51
CA LEU A 15 3.71 -1.78 36.06
C LEU A 15 4.63 -1.27 34.93
N ALA A 16 5.70 -1.99 34.57
CA ALA A 16 6.60 -1.62 33.49
C ALA A 16 6.11 -2.06 32.08
N GLY A 17 4.93 -2.68 31.99
CA GLY A 17 4.42 -3.29 30.76
C GLY A 17 3.37 -2.48 30.02
N CYS A 18 3.57 -1.19 29.76
CA CYS A 18 2.71 -0.39 28.87
C CYS A 18 3.46 0.79 28.20
N SER A 19 4.64 0.54 27.66
CA SER A 19 5.11 1.36 26.54
C SER A 19 4.99 0.52 25.29
N GLN A 20 3.80 0.52 24.70
CA GLN A 20 3.75 0.29 23.26
C GLN A 20 4.73 1.33 22.69
N PRO A 21 5.74 0.95 21.89
CA PRO A 21 6.35 1.94 21.03
C PRO A 21 5.16 2.59 20.36
N LYS A 22 5.00 3.91 20.53
CA LYS A 22 4.14 4.66 19.62
C LYS A 22 4.64 4.17 18.28
N ALA A 23 3.83 3.36 17.60
CA ALA A 23 3.97 3.26 16.17
C ALA A 23 3.91 4.74 15.79
N GLU A 24 5.05 5.29 15.41
CA GLU A 24 5.08 6.43 14.55
C GLU A 24 4.39 5.93 13.26
N ALA A 25 3.07 5.74 13.32
CA ALA A 25 2.21 6.30 12.32
C ALA A 25 2.60 7.77 12.33
N GLN A 26 3.70 8.07 11.61
CA GLN A 26 4.02 9.39 11.12
C GLN A 26 2.66 9.92 10.75
N THR A 27 2.21 10.93 11.49
CA THR A 27 0.83 11.39 11.42
C THR A 27 0.66 11.87 10.00
N GLN A 28 0.22 10.97 9.12
CA GLN A 28 -0.12 11.22 7.74
C GLN A 28 -1.32 12.12 7.90
N SER A 29 -1.04 13.43 7.90
CA SER A 29 -2.04 14.47 8.05
C SER A 29 -3.20 14.09 7.14
N GLY A 30 -4.39 13.97 7.73
CA GLY A 30 -5.56 13.29 7.20
C GLY A 30 -5.60 13.33 5.69
N GLY A 31 -5.31 12.19 5.05
CA GLY A 31 -5.18 12.12 3.61
C GLY A 31 -6.49 12.56 2.97
N THR A 32 -6.44 13.66 2.22
CA THR A 32 -7.49 14.05 1.27
C THR A 32 -7.00 13.88 -0.18
N GLY A 33 -5.72 13.55 -0.35
CA GLY A 33 -5.10 13.34 -1.64
C GLY A 33 -5.64 12.08 -2.32
N THR A 34 -5.86 12.18 -3.63
CA THR A 34 -6.19 11.04 -4.48
C THR A 34 -4.95 10.62 -5.25
N ILE A 35 -4.65 9.32 -5.25
CA ILE A 35 -3.61 8.74 -6.08
C ILE A 35 -4.12 8.64 -7.51
N LYS A 36 -3.47 9.32 -8.45
CA LYS A 36 -3.72 9.23 -9.90
C LYS A 36 -2.43 8.90 -10.64
N ALA A 37 -2.54 8.17 -11.74
CA ALA A 37 -1.40 7.76 -12.54
C ALA A 37 -1.73 7.75 -14.04
N ILE A 38 -0.69 7.87 -14.86
CA ILE A 38 -0.75 7.83 -16.32
C ILE A 38 0.28 6.79 -16.78
N ASN A 39 -0.15 5.83 -17.60
CA ASN A 39 0.70 4.77 -18.10
C ASN A 39 1.22 5.13 -19.50
N HIS A 40 2.50 5.47 -19.61
CA HIS A 40 3.13 5.78 -20.91
C HIS A 40 3.71 4.54 -21.63
N THR A 41 3.25 3.34 -21.28
CA THR A 41 3.78 2.08 -21.83
C THR A 41 2.73 1.31 -22.64
N LYS A 42 3.20 0.35 -23.44
CA LYS A 42 2.34 -0.57 -24.20
C LYS A 42 1.74 -1.72 -23.37
N TRP A 43 2.13 -1.84 -22.10
CA TRP A 43 1.69 -2.90 -21.20
C TRP A 43 0.66 -2.35 -20.23
N ALA A 44 -0.25 -3.18 -19.74
CA ALA A 44 -1.15 -2.77 -18.66
C ALA A 44 -0.38 -2.66 -17.34
N ILE A 45 -0.87 -1.80 -16.45
CA ILE A 45 -0.53 -1.79 -15.03
C ILE A 45 -1.67 -2.51 -14.30
N ASN A 46 -1.47 -3.76 -13.91
CA ASN A 46 -2.48 -4.60 -13.27
C ASN A 46 -2.74 -4.18 -11.82
N HIS A 47 -1.75 -3.57 -11.18
CA HIS A 47 -1.84 -3.09 -9.81
C HIS A 47 -0.72 -2.09 -9.59
N PHE A 48 -0.97 -1.06 -8.78
CA PHE A 48 0.07 -0.18 -8.28
C PHE A 48 -0.27 0.38 -6.89
N SER A 49 0.76 0.78 -6.16
CA SER A 49 0.64 1.42 -4.85
C SER A 49 1.70 2.49 -4.64
N VAL A 50 1.42 3.41 -3.73
CA VAL A 50 2.34 4.45 -3.27
C VAL A 50 2.53 4.30 -1.78
N ASN A 51 3.75 4.03 -1.32
CA ASN A 51 4.06 3.67 0.07
C ASN A 51 3.16 2.55 0.62
N GLY A 52 2.85 1.55 -0.22
CA GLY A 52 1.94 0.45 0.12
C GLY A 52 0.45 0.77 0.04
N GLN A 53 0.05 2.04 -0.13
CA GLN A 53 -1.35 2.40 -0.33
C GLN A 53 -1.77 2.19 -1.78
N SER A 54 -2.81 1.39 -1.99
CA SER A 54 -3.30 1.02 -3.33
C SER A 54 -3.80 2.23 -4.12
N GLY A 55 -3.49 2.24 -5.42
CA GLY A 55 -4.07 3.15 -6.40
C GLY A 55 -5.51 2.79 -6.82
N ILE A 56 -6.04 1.64 -6.38
CA ILE A 56 -7.35 1.04 -6.69
C ILE A 56 -7.51 0.52 -8.13
N ASP A 57 -6.88 1.17 -9.11
CA ASP A 57 -7.22 0.98 -10.51
C ASP A 57 -6.20 0.14 -11.30
N ILE A 58 -6.68 -0.46 -12.40
CA ILE A 58 -5.86 -1.06 -13.46
C ILE A 58 -5.74 -0.03 -14.57
N ILE A 59 -4.52 0.21 -15.07
CA ILE A 59 -4.29 1.23 -16.10
C ILE A 59 -3.92 0.54 -17.41
N GLY A 60 -4.74 0.74 -18.44
CA GLY A 60 -4.49 0.23 -19.78
C GLY A 60 -3.24 0.87 -20.42
N PRO A 61 -2.74 0.31 -21.55
CA PRO A 61 -1.68 0.94 -22.32
C PRO A 61 -2.03 2.37 -22.73
N PHE A 62 -1.13 3.31 -22.49
CA PHE A 62 -1.29 4.73 -22.88
C PHE A 62 -2.51 5.45 -22.25
N ASP A 63 -3.04 4.93 -21.14
CA ASP A 63 -4.23 5.45 -20.47
C ASP A 63 -3.92 6.08 -19.10
N GLY A 64 -4.91 6.75 -18.52
CA GLY A 64 -4.90 7.26 -17.15
C GLY A 64 -5.80 6.44 -16.23
N GLY A 65 -5.52 6.49 -14.93
CA GLY A 65 -6.34 5.82 -13.94
C GLY A 65 -5.97 6.19 -12.51
N GLY A 66 -6.39 5.33 -11.60
CA GLY A 66 -6.23 5.49 -10.16
C GLY A 66 -7.50 6.04 -9.53
N GLY A 67 -7.41 6.48 -8.29
CA GLY A 67 -8.59 6.83 -7.49
C GLY A 67 -8.45 6.45 -6.03
N GLY A 68 -7.36 5.78 -5.65
CA GLY A 68 -6.96 5.54 -4.27
C GLY A 68 -7.11 6.80 -3.43
N CYS A 69 -8.13 6.83 -2.57
CA CYS A 69 -8.40 8.00 -1.74
C CYS A 69 -7.36 8.08 -0.62
N CYS A 70 -7.41 9.23 0.04
CA CYS A 70 -6.96 9.34 1.40
C CYS A 70 -5.45 9.17 1.57
N TYR A 71 -4.67 9.47 0.53
CA TYR A 71 -3.22 9.46 0.60
C TYR A 71 -2.74 10.67 1.40
N GLY A 72 -2.05 10.41 2.50
CA GLY A 72 -1.49 11.44 3.37
C GLY A 72 -0.02 11.72 3.07
N VAL A 73 0.32 13.00 3.00
CA VAL A 73 1.70 13.50 2.88
C VAL A 73 2.03 14.40 4.08
N PRO A 74 3.32 14.59 4.43
CA PRO A 74 3.70 15.56 5.43
C PRO A 74 3.21 16.97 5.08
N ALA A 75 2.75 17.73 6.08
CA ALA A 75 2.20 19.08 5.87
C ALA A 75 3.24 20.10 5.36
N VAL A 76 4.53 19.86 5.62
CA VAL A 76 5.64 20.72 5.17
C VAL A 76 6.55 19.91 4.27
N TRP A 77 6.71 20.38 3.03
CA TRP A 77 7.65 19.79 2.09
C TRP A 77 9.09 20.06 2.53
N LYS A 78 9.97 19.08 2.31
CA LYS A 78 11.41 19.20 2.50
C LYS A 78 12.14 18.68 1.26
N PRO A 79 13.28 19.28 0.87
CA PRO A 79 14.12 18.73 -0.19
C PRO A 79 14.48 17.27 0.08
N GLY A 80 14.41 16.43 -0.95
CA GLY A 80 14.77 15.01 -0.87
C GLY A 80 13.65 14.07 -0.39
N MET A 81 12.43 14.55 -0.16
CA MET A 81 11.29 13.66 0.08
C MET A 81 11.01 12.76 -1.14
N THR A 82 10.80 11.47 -0.89
CA THR A 82 10.48 10.47 -1.93
C THR A 82 9.30 9.62 -1.50
N VAL A 83 8.64 8.99 -2.47
CA VAL A 83 7.68 7.90 -2.24
C VAL A 83 8.18 6.63 -2.91
N ARG A 84 7.81 5.49 -2.35
CA ARG A 84 8.01 4.20 -2.99
C ARG A 84 6.80 3.88 -3.84
N VAL A 85 7.03 3.60 -5.12
CA VAL A 85 5.97 3.14 -6.03
C VAL A 85 6.24 1.67 -6.35
N ASP A 86 5.27 0.82 -6.05
CA ASP A 86 5.27 -0.59 -6.45
C ASP A 86 4.19 -0.78 -7.50
N TRP A 87 4.47 -1.57 -8.53
CA TRP A 87 3.50 -1.85 -9.58
C TRP A 87 3.74 -3.21 -10.23
N GLN A 88 2.70 -3.73 -10.88
CA GLN A 88 2.72 -4.97 -11.63
C GLN A 88 2.34 -4.72 -13.08
N THR A 89 3.16 -5.21 -13.99
CA THR A 89 2.91 -5.17 -15.44
C THR A 89 2.00 -6.34 -15.87
N GLY A 90 1.17 -6.11 -16.89
CA GLY A 90 0.33 -7.13 -17.52
C GLY A 90 0.15 -6.93 -19.02
N VAL A 91 -0.43 -7.93 -19.68
CA VAL A 91 -0.84 -7.81 -21.10
C VAL A 91 -2.11 -6.97 -21.16
N GLY A 92 -2.03 -5.85 -21.89
CA GLY A 92 -3.15 -4.91 -22.05
C GLY A 92 -3.99 -5.14 -23.31
N THR A 93 -3.80 -6.28 -23.98
CA THR A 93 -4.48 -6.61 -25.24
C THR A 93 -5.16 -7.97 -25.14
N SER A 94 -6.11 -8.22 -26.03
CA SER A 94 -6.70 -9.54 -26.24
C SER A 94 -5.96 -10.35 -27.31
N GLU A 95 -4.72 -9.96 -27.64
CA GLU A 95 -3.92 -10.68 -28.64
C GLU A 95 -3.69 -12.12 -28.19
N GLY A 96 -3.99 -13.08 -29.06
CA GLY A 96 -3.93 -14.51 -28.75
C GLY A 96 -5.14 -15.07 -28.00
N PHE A 97 -6.10 -14.25 -27.57
CA PHE A 97 -7.38 -14.75 -27.05
C PHE A 97 -8.22 -15.28 -28.21
N PRO A 98 -8.50 -16.60 -28.31
CA PRO A 98 -9.18 -17.16 -29.48
C PRO A 98 -10.70 -16.90 -29.47
N GLY A 99 -11.20 -16.11 -28.51
CA GLY A 99 -12.62 -15.85 -28.33
C GLY A 99 -13.34 -17.02 -27.65
N PHE A 100 -14.57 -16.78 -27.21
CA PHE A 100 -15.37 -17.80 -26.50
C PHE A 100 -16.00 -18.84 -27.44
N ALA A 101 -16.09 -18.54 -28.74
CA ALA A 101 -16.72 -19.42 -29.73
C ALA A 101 -15.78 -20.53 -30.24
N ASP A 102 -14.46 -20.33 -30.17
CA ASP A 102 -13.47 -21.18 -30.84
C ASP A 102 -12.98 -22.30 -29.89
N ARG A 103 -13.91 -23.15 -29.42
CA ARG A 103 -13.67 -24.21 -28.41
C ARG A 103 -12.55 -25.19 -28.78
N GLU A 104 -12.35 -25.45 -30.07
CA GLU A 104 -11.32 -26.37 -30.56
C GLU A 104 -9.90 -25.88 -30.27
N LYS A 105 -9.67 -24.55 -30.26
CA LYS A 105 -8.36 -23.97 -29.92
C LYS A 105 -7.95 -24.14 -28.46
N TYR A 106 -8.84 -24.59 -27.60
CA TYR A 106 -8.57 -24.84 -26.17
C TYR A 106 -8.30 -26.32 -25.85
N LYS A 107 -8.42 -27.22 -26.81
CA LYS A 107 -8.12 -28.64 -26.63
C LYS A 107 -6.63 -28.86 -26.90
N THR A 108 -5.85 -29.10 -25.85
CA THR A 108 -4.44 -29.52 -25.89
C THR A 108 -4.29 -30.98 -26.29
#